data_AF-A0A844E780-F1
#
_entry.id   AF-A0A844E780-F1
#
_cell.length_a   1.000
_cell.length_b   1.000
_cell.length_c   1.000
_cell.angle_alpha   90.00
_cell.angle_beta   90.00
_cell.angle_gamma   90.00
#
_symmetry.space_group_name_H-M   'P 1'
#
loop_
_entity.id
_entity.type
_entity.pdbx_description
1 polymer ?
#
loop_
_entity_poly.entity_id
_entity_poly.type
_entity_poly.pdbx_seq_one_letter_code
_entity_poly.pdbx_strand_id
1 'polypeptide(L)' 'MTVTSCDELPFQITDAQYELWNCDMDMREAEGTCDVDGHVLGISVCPARPGIYKVIYFLKIADETVICRAMIKVSEA' A
#
# COMPACT_ATOMS: atom_id res chain seq x y z
N MET A 1 1.46 4.22 5.38
CA MET A 1 1.87 2.96 6.03
C MET A 1 3.29 3.13 6.57
N THR A 2 3.62 2.55 7.73
CA THR A 2 5.00 2.56 8.26
C THR A 2 5.58 1.15 8.18
N VAL A 3 6.82 1.04 7.72
CA VAL A 3 7.56 -0.23 7.61
C VAL A 3 8.58 -0.31 8.74
N THR A 4 8.58 -1.39 9.51
CA THR A 4 9.51 -1.61 10.62
C THR A 4 10.16 -2.99 10.50
N SER A 5 11.47 -3.06 10.78
CA SER A 5 12.21 -4.33 10.86
C SER A 5 12.21 -4.87 12.29
N CYS A 6 12.07 -6.18 12.45
CA CYS A 6 12.15 -6.85 13.76
C CYS A 6 13.59 -6.96 14.29
N ASP A 7 14.58 -6.96 13.40
CA ASP A 7 15.98 -7.25 13.75
C ASP A 7 16.81 -5.98 13.99
N GLU A 8 16.17 -4.80 14.02
CA GLU A 8 16.78 -3.46 14.16
C GLU A 8 17.89 -3.11 13.13
N LEU A 9 18.14 -3.99 12.15
CA LEU A 9 19.12 -3.76 11.10
C LEU A 9 18.66 -2.63 10.17
N PRO A 10 19.58 -1.75 9.73
CA PRO A 10 19.26 -0.72 8.76
C PRO A 10 18.84 -1.36 7.44
N PHE A 11 17.75 -0.86 6.86
CA PHE A 11 17.26 -1.30 5.55
C PHE A 11 16.84 -0.08 4.72
N GLN A 12 16.68 -0.29 3.41
CA GLN A 12 16.21 0.73 2.50
C GLN A 12 15.10 0.15 1.62
N ILE A 13 14.08 0.96 1.38
CA ILE A 13 13.02 0.65 0.41
C ILE A 13 13.49 1.24 -0.92
N THR A 14 13.78 0.39 -1.90
CA THR A 14 14.33 0.81 -3.20
C THR A 14 13.26 1.02 -4.27
N ASP A 15 12.11 0.38 -4.10
CA ASP A 15 10.91 0.58 -4.91
C ASP A 15 9.67 0.28 -4.05
N ALA A 16 8.58 0.98 -4.33
CA ALA A 16 7.32 0.81 -3.63
C ALA A 16 6.15 1.09 -4.56
N GLN A 17 5.30 0.08 -4.76
CA GLN A 17 4.11 0.15 -5.61
C GLN A 17 2.87 -0.22 -4.81
N TYR A 18 1.71 0.24 -5.25
CA TYR A 18 0.44 -0.11 -4.65
C TYR A 18 -0.61 -0.49 -5.69
N GLU A 19 -1.58 -1.28 -5.25
CA GLU A 19 -2.85 -1.51 -5.92
C GLU A 19 -4.01 -1.24 -4.95
N LEU A 20 -5.07 -0.59 -5.44
CA LEU A 20 -6.32 -0.41 -4.73
C LEU A 20 -7.39 -1.31 -5.36
N TRP A 21 -7.99 -2.18 -4.55
CA TRP A 21 -9.04 -3.09 -4.95
C TRP A 21 -10.34 -2.79 -4.21
N ASN A 22 -11.44 -2.66 -4.95
CA ASN A 22 -12.79 -2.65 -4.41
C ASN A 22 -13.22 -4.09 -4.12
N CYS A 23 -13.47 -4.42 -2.86
CA CYS A 23 -13.78 -5.78 -2.44
C CYS A 23 -15.21 -6.21 -2.82
N ASP A 24 -16.15 -5.26 -2.92
CA ASP A 24 -17.54 -5.56 -3.23
C ASP A 24 -17.72 -5.93 -4.71
N MET A 25 -16.87 -5.36 -5.58
CA MET A 25 -16.88 -5.62 -7.02
C MET A 25 -15.79 -6.61 -7.47
N ASP A 26 -14.91 -7.02 -6.56
CA ASP A 26 -13.69 -7.76 -6.87
C ASP A 26 -12.88 -7.15 -8.03
N MET A 27 -12.72 -5.82 -8.00
CA MET A 27 -12.14 -5.05 -9.11
C MET A 27 -11.01 -4.15 -8.63
N ARG A 28 -9.92 -4.11 -9.39
CA ARG A 28 -8.84 -3.15 -9.19
C ARG A 28 -9.27 -1.77 -9.70
N GLU A 29 -9.27 -0.78 -8.82
CA GLU A 29 -9.65 0.59 -9.14
C GLU A 29 -8.46 1.50 -9.44
N ALA A 30 -7.29 1.24 -8.83
CA ALA A 30 -6.09 2.03 -9.07
C ALA A 30 -4.82 1.20 -8.85
N GLU A 31 -3.73 1.64 -9.47
CA GLU A 31 -2.37 1.20 -9.18
C GLU A 31 -1.39 2.37 -9.35
N GLY A 32 -0.23 2.29 -8.71
CA GLY A 32 0.80 3.32 -8.87
C GLY A 32 2.02 3.13 -7.98
N THR A 33 2.91 4.10 -8.01
CA THR A 33 4.07 4.17 -7.11
C THR A 33 3.67 4.83 -5.79
N CYS A 34 4.30 4.41 -4.69
CA CYS A 34 4.15 5.05 -3.39
C CYS A 34 5.15 6.22 -3.27
N ASP A 35 4.74 7.28 -2.57
CA ASP A 35 5.68 8.27 -2.06
C ASP A 35 6.44 7.66 -0.87
N VAL A 36 7.76 7.61 -0.95
CA VAL A 36 8.61 7.02 0.09
C VAL A 36 9.36 8.14 0.83
N ASP A 37 9.05 8.33 2.10
CA ASP A 37 9.78 9.21 3.01
C ASP A 37 10.41 8.38 4.13
N GLY A 38 11.67 7.99 3.94
CA GLY A 38 12.38 7.05 4.80
C GLY A 38 11.68 5.68 4.84
N HIS A 39 10.99 5.40 5.94
CA HIS A 39 10.22 4.16 6.16
C HIS A 39 8.70 4.36 6.17
N VAL A 40 8.25 5.55 5.75
CA VAL A 40 6.85 5.91 5.64
C VAL A 40 6.44 5.92 4.17
N LEU A 41 5.37 5.20 3.87
CA LEU A 41 4.77 5.10 2.55
C LEU A 41 3.48 5.92 2.50
N GLY A 42 3.44 6.89 1.60
CA GLY A 42 2.28 7.68 1.23
C GLY A 42 1.66 7.21 -0.07
N ILE A 43 0.32 7.17 -0.12
CA ILE A 43 -0.44 7.04 -1.36
C ILE A 43 -1.62 8.00 -1.32
N SER A 44 -1.97 8.55 -2.47
CA SER A 44 -3.20 9.32 -2.65
C SER A 44 -4.12 8.56 -3.61
N VAL A 45 -5.32 8.22 -3.15
CA VAL A 45 -6.30 7.45 -3.92
C VAL A 45 -7.67 8.12 -3.85
N CYS A 46 -8.44 7.98 -4.93
CA CYS A 46 -9.82 8.48 -5.03
C CYS A 46 -10.76 7.29 -5.32
N PRO A 47 -11.22 6.56 -4.29
CA PRO A 47 -12.16 5.45 -4.47
C PRO A 47 -13.44 5.93 -5.17
N ALA A 48 -13.94 5.16 -6.14
CA ALA A 48 -15.08 5.61 -6.96
C ALA A 48 -16.42 5.60 -6.19
N ARG A 49 -16.51 4.81 -5.12
CA ARG A 49 -17.73 4.64 -4.31
C ARG A 49 -17.40 4.31 -2.85
N PRO A 50 -18.34 4.55 -1.91
CA PRO A 50 -18.26 3.97 -0.57
C PRO A 50 -18.20 2.44 -0.62
N GLY A 51 -17.52 1.82 0.34
CA GLY A 51 -17.36 0.37 0.38
C GLY A 51 -16.11 -0.06 1.12
N ILE A 52 -15.83 -1.35 1.06
CA ILE A 52 -14.60 -1.94 1.61
C ILE A 52 -13.57 -2.07 0.50
N TYR A 53 -12.37 -1.57 0.77
CA TYR A 53 -11.25 -1.65 -0.15
C TYR A 53 -10.06 -2.35 0.48
N LYS A 54 -9.28 -3.01 -0.37
CA LYS A 54 -8.01 -3.64 -0.04
C LYS A 54 -6.91 -2.90 -0.78
N VAL A 55 -5.99 -2.32 -0.03
CA VAL A 55 -4.74 -1.78 -0.58
C VAL A 55 -3.66 -2.85 -0.45
N ILE A 56 -3.01 -3.17 -1.57
CA ILE A 56 -1.88 -4.09 -1.61
C ILE A 56 -0.63 -3.25 -1.90
N TYR A 57 0.39 -3.36 -1.06
CA TYR A 57 1.69 -2.70 -1.24
C TYR A 57 2.72 -3.74 -1.64
N PHE A 58 3.55 -3.42 -2.63
CA PHE A 58 4.67 -4.22 -3.10
C PHE A 58 5.95 -3.42 -2.86
N LEU A 59 6.80 -3.90 -1.96
CA LEU A 59 8.01 -3.19 -1.53
C LEU A 59 9.24 -3.98 -1.95
N LYS A 60 10.22 -3.31 -2.55
CA LYS A 60 11.56 -3.86 -2.76
C LYS A 60 12.47 -3.46 -1.61
N ILE A 61 12.96 -4.44 -0.85
CA ILE A 61 13.84 -4.25 0.30
C ILE A 61 14.91 -5.34 0.24
N ALA A 62 16.19 -4.96 0.19
CA ALA A 62 17.33 -5.90 0.11
C ALA A 62 17.16 -7.01 -0.96
N ASP A 63 16.73 -6.61 -2.17
CA ASP A 63 16.40 -7.49 -3.32
C ASP A 63 15.21 -8.45 -3.11
N GLU A 64 14.58 -8.42 -1.94
CA GLU A 64 13.36 -9.16 -1.66
C GLU A 64 12.12 -8.32 -1.99
N THR A 65 11.00 -9.00 -2.23
CA THR A 65 9.69 -8.36 -2.40
C THR A 65 8.81 -8.65 -1.21
N VAL A 66 8.49 -7.61 -0.45
CA VAL A 66 7.57 -7.68 0.69
C VAL A 66 6.19 -7.24 0.23
N ILE A 67 5.17 -8.06 0.48
CA ILE A 67 3.79 -7.75 0.13
C ILE A 67 2.98 -7.49 1.39
N CYS A 68 2.46 -6.28 1.54
CA CYS A 68 1.62 -5.89 2.65
C CYS A 68 0.20 -5.58 2.19
N ARG A 69 -0.79 -5.86 3.04
CA ARG A 69 -2.21 -5.65 2.71
C ARG A 69 -2.86 -4.86 3.82
N ALA A 70 -3.63 -3.85 3.47
CA ALA A 70 -4.41 -3.05 4.40
C ALA A 70 -5.86 -2.99 3.93
N MET A 71 -6.80 -3.15 4.86
CA MET A 71 -8.22 -2.97 4.61
C MET A 71 -8.61 -1.56 5.00
N ILE A 72 -9.31 -0.85 4.12
CA ILE A 72 -9.84 0.49 4.41
C ILE A 72 -11.36 0.48 4.16
N LYS A 73 -12.10 1.12 5.05
CA LYS A 73 -13.53 1.37 4.88
C LYS A 73 -13.71 2.80 4.39
N VAL A 74 -14.29 2.96 3.21
CA VAL A 74 -14.67 4.25 2.64
C VAL A 74 -16.16 4.44 2.91
N SER A 75 -16.51 5.55 3.56
CA SER A 75 -17.90 5.91 3.84
C SER A 75 -18.21 7.23 3.13
N GLU A 76 -19.49 7.53 2.93
CA GLU A 76 -19.91 8.85 2.47
C GLU A 76 -19.45 9.93 3.46
N ALA A 77 -19.10 11.10 2.93
CA ALA A 77 -18.64 12.25 3.70
C ALA A 77 -19.80 12.97 4.41
#